data_AF-A0A7V2TRA3-F1
#
_entry.id   AF-A0A7V2TRA3-F1
#
_cell.length_a   1.000
_cell.length_b   1.000
_cell.length_c   1.000
_cell.angle_alpha   90.00
_cell.angle_beta   90.00
_cell.angle_gamma   90.00
#
_symmetry.space_group_name_H-M   'P 1'
#
loop_
_entity.id
_entity.type
_entity.pdbx_description
1 polymer ?
#
loop_
_entity_poly.entity_id
_entity_poly.type
_entity_poly.pdbx_seq_one_letter_code
_entity_poly.pdbx_strand_id
1 'polypeptide(L)'
;MHGRRAFLAAAGMAAAGMVMMKASPGHAAQPEAADTSRKPPVVIFSKYLQFLDYRSLAKTCRELGLDGVDLTVRNGGHVLPENVTRDLPAAVEAIRAEGLDVHMITTRYIEASDEVYTVCAEAARLGIPYVRIGSHQYDEKRPLSDQIQRFTEDLRGLAAAAEKTPGPLAVAADAVVVRPLCLASTIVGSALFVVALPVAAASKSVKPTAEALVAKPAAATFKRPLGDLDAMAE
;
A
#
# COMPACT_ATOMS: atom_id res chain seq x y z
N MET A 1 18.91 -2.79 -38.82
CA MET A 1 18.31 -2.34 -37.55
C MET A 1 18.29 -3.49 -36.53
N HIS A 2 19.43 -3.85 -35.91
CA HIS A 2 19.50 -5.02 -35.00
C HIS A 2 20.22 -4.77 -33.65
N GLY A 3 20.41 -3.52 -33.20
CA GLY A 3 21.23 -3.23 -32.02
C GLY A 3 20.55 -3.26 -30.64
N ARG A 4 19.22 -3.10 -30.55
CA ARG A 4 18.56 -2.87 -29.24
C ARG A 4 18.09 -4.15 -28.53
N ARG A 5 17.67 -5.17 -29.30
CA ARG A 5 17.16 -6.44 -28.75
C ARG A 5 18.29 -7.38 -28.29
N ALA A 6 19.42 -7.40 -29.00
CA ALA A 6 20.59 -8.18 -28.61
C ALA A 6 21.24 -7.65 -27.31
N PHE A 7 21.22 -6.33 -27.10
CA PHE A 7 21.77 -5.70 -25.90
C PHE A 7 20.98 -6.06 -24.63
N LEU A 8 19.64 -6.08 -24.71
CA LEU A 8 18.79 -6.47 -23.57
C LEU A 8 18.94 -7.95 -23.19
N ALA A 9 19.15 -8.83 -24.18
CA ALA A 9 19.40 -10.24 -23.93
C ALA A 9 20.77 -10.49 -23.26
N ALA A 10 21.81 -9.74 -23.66
CA ALA A 10 23.15 -9.88 -23.09
C ALA A 10 23.26 -9.30 -21.66
N ALA A 11 22.53 -8.22 -21.35
CA ALA A 11 22.54 -7.62 -20.02
C ALA A 11 21.88 -8.50 -18.94
N GLY A 12 20.89 -9.33 -19.32
CA GLY A 12 20.21 -10.24 -18.40
C GLY A 12 21.09 -11.34 -17.82
N MET A 13 22.11 -11.79 -18.56
CA MET A 13 23.02 -12.86 -18.10
C MET A 13 24.13 -12.38 -17.17
N ALA A 14 24.45 -11.09 -17.14
CA ALA A 14 25.52 -10.55 -16.27
C ALA A 14 25.05 -10.22 -14.84
N ALA A 15 23.76 -9.90 -14.66
CA ALA A 15 23.21 -9.55 -13.34
C ALA A 15 22.89 -10.78 -12.46
N ALA A 16 22.69 -11.95 -13.05
CA ALA A 16 22.41 -13.19 -12.30
C ALA A 16 23.62 -13.70 -11.50
N GLY A 17 24.84 -13.31 -11.85
CA GLY A 17 26.07 -13.83 -11.24
C GLY A 17 26.51 -13.17 -9.94
N MET A 18 25.99 -11.98 -9.58
CA MET A 18 26.51 -11.20 -8.44
C MET A 18 25.57 -11.10 -7.22
N VAL A 19 24.35 -11.64 -7.28
CA VAL A 19 23.39 -11.58 -6.14
C VAL A 19 23.48 -12.82 -5.23
N MET A 20 24.23 -13.86 -5.60
CA MET A 20 24.21 -15.16 -4.90
C MET A 20 25.07 -15.28 -3.64
N MET A 21 25.52 -14.18 -2.99
CA MET A 21 26.44 -14.30 -1.84
C MET A 21 26.03 -13.58 -0.56
N LYS A 22 24.78 -13.06 -0.43
CA LYS A 22 24.33 -12.52 0.86
C LYS A 22 22.81 -12.39 0.99
N ALA A 23 22.12 -13.51 1.24
CA ALA A 23 20.80 -13.47 1.85
C ALA A 23 20.59 -14.71 2.73
N SER A 24 20.43 -14.49 4.03
CA SER A 24 19.90 -15.48 4.98
C SER A 24 18.48 -15.90 4.60
N PRO A 25 18.04 -17.13 4.93
CA PRO A 25 16.73 -17.62 4.55
C PRO A 25 15.67 -17.05 5.50
N GLY A 26 14.99 -16.00 5.07
CA GLY A 26 13.85 -15.42 5.77
C GLY A 26 12.93 -14.72 4.78
N HIS A 27 11.91 -15.46 4.31
CA HIS A 27 10.72 -14.95 3.62
C HIS A 27 10.93 -13.96 2.47
N ALA A 28 11.65 -14.36 1.42
CA ALA A 28 11.41 -13.79 0.11
C ALA A 28 10.16 -14.45 -0.47
N ALA A 29 9.04 -13.71 -0.54
CA ALA A 29 7.90 -14.11 -1.35
C ALA A 29 8.41 -14.39 -2.78
N GLN A 30 8.30 -15.65 -3.20
CA GLN A 30 8.74 -16.10 -4.50
C GLN A 30 7.88 -15.36 -5.54
N PRO A 31 8.46 -14.57 -6.46
CA PRO A 31 7.66 -13.92 -7.49
C PRO A 31 7.03 -15.03 -8.33
N GLU A 32 5.70 -15.10 -8.33
CA GLU A 32 4.97 -15.95 -9.28
C GLU A 32 5.48 -15.61 -10.68
N ALA A 33 5.82 -16.65 -11.44
CA ALA A 33 6.30 -16.51 -12.80
C ALA A 33 5.24 -15.77 -13.62
N ALA A 34 5.53 -14.51 -13.96
CA ALA A 34 4.64 -13.68 -14.76
C ALA A 34 4.34 -14.40 -16.08
N ASP A 35 3.06 -14.68 -16.34
CA ASP A 35 2.59 -15.22 -17.60
C ASP A 35 2.94 -14.24 -18.73
N THR A 36 3.96 -14.60 -19.51
CA THR A 36 4.50 -13.77 -20.59
C THR A 36 3.61 -13.74 -21.83
N SER A 37 2.47 -14.43 -21.83
CA SER A 37 1.54 -14.49 -22.96
C SER A 37 0.49 -13.36 -22.99
N ARG A 38 0.29 -12.65 -21.88
CA ARG A 38 -0.72 -11.59 -21.77
C ARG A 38 -0.21 -10.27 -22.37
N LYS A 39 -0.94 -9.70 -23.34
CA LYS A 39 -0.64 -8.37 -23.88
C LYS A 39 -0.76 -7.32 -22.75
N PRO A 40 0.12 -6.31 -22.69
CA PRO A 40 0.00 -5.24 -21.70
C PRO A 40 -1.35 -4.51 -21.84
N PRO A 41 -2.02 -4.18 -20.73
CA PRO A 41 -3.28 -3.45 -20.77
C PRO A 41 -3.07 -2.04 -21.33
N VAL A 42 -3.95 -1.61 -22.22
CA VAL A 42 -3.99 -0.26 -22.77
C VAL A 42 -5.01 0.55 -21.97
N VAL A 43 -4.51 1.52 -21.20
CA VAL A 43 -5.31 2.37 -20.32
C VAL A 43 -5.22 3.82 -20.72
N ILE A 44 -6.27 4.60 -20.42
CA ILE A 44 -6.25 6.06 -20.61
C ILE A 44 -5.95 6.80 -19.31
N PHE A 45 -5.11 7.83 -19.40
CA PHE A 45 -4.99 8.80 -18.33
C PHE A 45 -6.25 9.66 -18.24
N SER A 46 -7.03 9.42 -17.20
CA SER A 46 -8.37 9.99 -17.03
C SER A 46 -8.41 11.52 -17.08
N LYS A 47 -7.29 12.23 -16.84
CA LYS A 47 -7.20 13.70 -17.04
C LYS A 47 -7.77 14.16 -18.39
N TYR A 48 -7.60 13.40 -19.47
CA TYR A 48 -8.09 13.79 -20.80
C TYR A 48 -9.62 13.70 -20.94
N LEU A 49 -10.28 13.00 -20.01
CA LEU A 49 -11.74 12.81 -19.96
C LEU A 49 -12.34 13.36 -18.66
N GLN A 50 -11.64 14.28 -18.01
CA GLN A 50 -11.94 14.74 -16.64
C GLN A 50 -13.29 15.46 -16.47
N PHE A 51 -13.91 15.86 -17.56
CA PHE A 51 -15.24 16.46 -17.58
C PHE A 51 -16.37 15.43 -17.47
N LEU A 52 -16.07 14.13 -17.53
CA LEU A 52 -17.03 13.04 -17.41
C LEU A 52 -17.18 12.59 -15.95
N ASP A 53 -18.37 12.17 -15.57
CA ASP A 53 -18.58 11.41 -14.32
C ASP A 53 -18.06 9.97 -14.45
N TYR A 54 -18.03 9.22 -13.35
CA TYR A 54 -17.42 7.88 -13.33
C TYR A 54 -18.08 6.91 -14.30
N ARG A 55 -19.41 6.97 -14.44
CA ARG A 55 -20.19 6.09 -15.33
C ARG A 55 -19.92 6.44 -16.79
N SER A 56 -19.96 7.72 -17.12
CA SER A 56 -19.71 8.20 -18.48
C SER A 56 -18.26 7.95 -18.90
N LEU A 57 -17.30 8.16 -17.98
CA LEU A 57 -15.91 7.81 -18.17
C LEU A 57 -15.76 6.32 -18.51
N ALA A 58 -16.35 5.44 -17.70
CA ALA A 58 -16.29 3.99 -17.89
C ALA A 58 -16.88 3.58 -19.24
N LYS A 59 -18.07 4.08 -19.57
CA LYS A 59 -18.73 3.80 -20.85
C LYS A 59 -17.91 4.29 -22.05
N THR A 60 -17.39 5.52 -22.00
CA THR A 60 -16.53 6.06 -23.05
C THR A 60 -15.26 5.22 -23.21
N CYS A 61 -14.59 4.82 -22.12
CA CYS A 61 -13.42 3.94 -22.19
C CYS A 61 -13.73 2.59 -22.84
N ARG A 62 -14.91 2.02 -22.55
CA ARG A 62 -15.38 0.78 -23.15
C ARG A 62 -15.62 0.92 -24.65
N GLU A 63 -16.29 2.00 -25.07
CA GLU A 63 -16.53 2.32 -26.49
C GLU A 63 -15.24 2.55 -27.28
N LEU A 64 -14.21 3.10 -26.63
CA LEU A 64 -12.87 3.28 -27.20
C LEU A 64 -12.04 1.97 -27.27
N GLY A 65 -12.54 0.86 -26.72
CA GLY A 65 -11.85 -0.43 -26.72
C GLY A 65 -10.62 -0.47 -25.81
N LEU A 66 -10.62 0.32 -24.73
CA LEU A 66 -9.55 0.32 -23.73
C LEU A 66 -9.74 -0.84 -22.73
N ASP A 67 -8.65 -1.21 -22.05
CA ASP A 67 -8.66 -2.23 -20.99
C ASP A 67 -8.97 -1.62 -19.62
N GLY A 68 -8.74 -0.32 -19.44
CA GLY A 68 -8.92 0.32 -18.14
C GLY A 68 -8.51 1.79 -18.07
N VAL A 69 -8.33 2.25 -16.84
CA VAL A 69 -8.13 3.67 -16.52
C VAL A 69 -6.91 3.88 -15.62
N ASP A 70 -6.09 4.89 -15.95
CA ASP A 70 -5.18 5.58 -15.02
C ASP A 70 -5.97 6.75 -14.37
N LEU A 71 -6.48 6.50 -13.16
CA LEU A 71 -7.45 7.37 -12.50
C LEU A 71 -6.76 8.49 -11.72
N THR A 72 -7.20 9.74 -11.92
CA THR A 72 -6.63 10.89 -11.19
C THR A 72 -7.12 10.93 -9.74
N VAL A 73 -6.20 10.75 -8.79
CA VAL A 73 -6.40 10.94 -7.34
C VAL A 73 -5.51 12.09 -6.88
N ARG A 74 -6.01 13.32 -7.00
CA ARG A 74 -5.26 14.56 -6.73
C ARG A 74 -6.21 15.75 -6.71
N ASN A 75 -5.75 16.89 -6.20
CA ASN A 75 -6.50 18.14 -6.34
C ASN A 75 -6.79 18.46 -7.82
N GLY A 76 -8.07 18.71 -8.13
CA GLY A 76 -8.58 18.83 -9.48
C GLY A 76 -8.39 17.53 -10.24
N GLY A 77 -8.73 16.39 -9.63
CA GLY A 77 -8.78 15.02 -10.17
C GLY A 77 -10.23 14.53 -10.33
N HIS A 78 -10.41 13.27 -10.74
CA HIS A 78 -11.71 12.59 -10.65
C HIS A 78 -12.05 12.25 -9.20
N VAL A 79 -11.00 11.93 -8.43
CA VAL A 79 -11.08 11.68 -6.99
C VAL A 79 -10.18 12.71 -6.31
N LEU A 80 -10.73 13.35 -5.29
CA LEU A 80 -9.98 14.26 -4.43
C LEU A 80 -9.38 13.47 -3.25
N PRO A 81 -8.12 13.73 -2.85
CA PRO A 81 -7.47 13.02 -1.74
C PRO A 81 -8.28 13.03 -0.45
N GLU A 82 -8.89 14.16 -0.10
CA GLU A 82 -9.71 14.31 1.11
C GLU A 82 -10.97 13.42 1.13
N ASN A 83 -11.41 12.95 -0.04
CA ASN A 83 -12.57 12.09 -0.19
C ASN A 83 -12.18 10.68 -0.67
N VAL A 84 -10.90 10.31 -0.65
CA VAL A 84 -10.41 9.07 -1.27
C VAL A 84 -11.12 7.82 -0.75
N THR A 85 -11.44 7.76 0.55
CA THR A 85 -12.12 6.63 1.19
C THR A 85 -13.57 6.44 0.70
N ARG A 86 -14.21 7.50 0.20
CA ARG A 86 -15.58 7.49 -0.32
C ARG A 86 -15.60 7.38 -1.85
N ASP A 87 -14.83 8.22 -2.51
CA ASP A 87 -14.94 8.46 -3.96
C ASP A 87 -14.11 7.47 -4.78
N LEU A 88 -12.96 6.99 -4.27
CA LEU A 88 -12.15 6.01 -4.99
C LEU A 88 -12.88 4.66 -5.14
N PRO A 89 -13.54 4.09 -4.11
CA PRO A 89 -14.33 2.88 -4.26
C PRO A 89 -15.48 3.04 -5.26
N ALA A 90 -16.19 4.17 -5.22
CA ALA A 90 -17.29 4.44 -6.13
C ALA A 90 -16.84 4.54 -7.59
N ALA A 91 -15.69 5.19 -7.84
CA ALA A 91 -15.10 5.27 -9.17
C ALA A 91 -14.67 3.88 -9.69
N VAL A 92 -14.00 3.08 -8.84
CA VAL A 92 -13.57 1.73 -9.18
C VAL A 92 -14.77 0.82 -9.48
N GLU A 93 -15.84 0.90 -8.69
CA GLU A 93 -17.07 0.14 -8.92
C GLU A 93 -17.70 0.49 -10.27
N ALA A 94 -17.85 1.78 -10.58
CA ALA A 94 -18.41 2.24 -11.85
C ALA A 94 -17.58 1.80 -13.06
N ILE A 95 -16.24 1.82 -12.95
CA ILE A 95 -15.33 1.38 -14.02
C ILE A 95 -15.43 -0.14 -14.21
N ARG A 96 -15.43 -0.91 -13.12
CA ARG A 96 -15.52 -2.39 -13.18
C ARG A 96 -16.87 -2.89 -13.66
N ALA A 97 -17.94 -2.14 -13.43
CA ALA A 97 -19.27 -2.46 -13.95
C ALA A 97 -19.33 -2.50 -15.49
N GLU A 98 -18.45 -1.79 -16.19
CA GLU A 98 -18.33 -1.80 -17.66
C GLU A 98 -17.29 -2.83 -18.17
N GLY A 99 -16.79 -3.70 -17.29
CA GLY A 99 -15.81 -4.73 -17.62
C GLY A 99 -14.40 -4.18 -17.89
N LEU A 100 -14.08 -3.01 -17.33
CA LEU A 100 -12.77 -2.37 -17.33
C LEU A 100 -12.11 -2.53 -15.95
N ASP A 101 -10.83 -2.18 -15.81
CA ASP A 101 -10.16 -2.12 -14.51
C ASP A 101 -9.46 -0.77 -14.25
N VAL A 102 -9.11 -0.52 -12.99
CA VAL A 102 -8.27 0.62 -12.59
C VAL A 102 -6.86 0.09 -12.30
N HIS A 103 -5.99 0.18 -13.29
CA HIS A 103 -4.63 -0.37 -13.20
C HIS A 103 -3.67 0.52 -12.41
N MET A 104 -3.94 1.83 -12.36
CA MET A 104 -3.12 2.77 -11.62
C MET A 104 -3.89 4.02 -11.23
N ILE A 105 -3.42 4.67 -10.17
CA ILE A 105 -3.85 6.03 -9.83
C ILE A 105 -2.72 7.02 -10.06
N THR A 106 -3.09 8.24 -10.46
CA THR A 106 -2.16 9.35 -10.62
C THR A 106 -2.37 10.40 -9.56
N THR A 107 -1.30 10.66 -8.81
CA THR A 107 -1.23 11.67 -7.77
C THR A 107 -0.32 12.83 -8.19
N ARG A 108 -0.03 13.74 -7.26
CA ARG A 108 1.02 14.76 -7.40
C ARG A 108 2.00 14.74 -6.22
N TYR A 109 2.01 13.68 -5.43
CA TYR A 109 2.86 13.60 -4.25
C TYR A 109 4.32 13.51 -4.63
N ILE A 110 5.14 14.34 -3.99
CA ILE A 110 6.60 14.32 -4.14
C ILE A 110 7.29 14.04 -2.81
N GLU A 111 6.55 14.01 -1.71
CA GLU A 111 7.04 13.77 -0.35
C GLU A 111 6.00 12.93 0.42
N ALA A 112 6.44 12.21 1.45
CA ALA A 112 5.57 11.39 2.26
C ALA A 112 4.69 12.24 3.19
N SER A 113 3.45 11.79 3.41
CA SER A 113 2.52 12.37 4.37
C SER A 113 1.46 11.35 4.78
N ASP A 114 0.65 11.67 5.79
CA ASP A 114 -0.49 10.84 6.21
C ASP A 114 -1.53 10.68 5.08
N GLU A 115 -1.67 11.71 4.24
CA GLU A 115 -2.53 11.66 3.06
C GLU A 115 -2.01 10.66 2.02
N VAL A 116 -0.69 10.64 1.76
CA VAL A 116 -0.05 9.65 0.87
C VAL A 116 -0.31 8.24 1.38
N TYR A 117 -0.09 8.00 2.68
CA TYR A 117 -0.37 6.71 3.30
C TYR A 117 -1.82 6.29 3.09
N THR A 118 -2.77 7.20 3.34
CA THR A 118 -4.21 6.93 3.20
C THR A 118 -4.59 6.61 1.74
N VAL A 119 -4.05 7.35 0.77
CA VAL A 119 -4.28 7.10 -0.66
C VAL A 119 -3.70 5.75 -1.09
N CYS A 120 -2.48 5.42 -0.67
CA CYS A 120 -1.87 4.11 -0.95
C CYS A 120 -2.67 2.97 -0.31
N ALA A 121 -3.13 3.16 0.93
CA ALA A 121 -3.94 2.19 1.67
C ALA A 121 -5.25 1.86 0.94
N GLU A 122 -6.00 2.89 0.51
CA GLU A 122 -7.23 2.70 -0.23
C GLU A 122 -7.00 2.09 -1.62
N ALA A 123 -5.93 2.50 -2.32
CA ALA A 123 -5.57 1.92 -3.61
C ALA A 123 -5.29 0.41 -3.49
N ALA A 124 -4.48 0.01 -2.51
CA ALA A 124 -4.17 -1.40 -2.27
C ALA A 124 -5.40 -2.21 -1.87
N ARG A 125 -6.28 -1.64 -1.02
CA ARG A 125 -7.55 -2.27 -0.61
C ARG A 125 -8.45 -2.57 -1.81
N LEU A 126 -8.43 -1.71 -2.83
CA LEU A 126 -9.20 -1.87 -4.07
C LEU A 126 -8.48 -2.70 -5.14
N GLY A 127 -7.26 -3.17 -4.85
CA GLY A 127 -6.45 -3.99 -5.75
C GLY A 127 -5.77 -3.19 -6.87
N ILE A 128 -5.50 -1.90 -6.66
CA ILE A 128 -4.81 -1.04 -7.62
C ILE A 128 -3.29 -1.12 -7.35
N PRO A 129 -2.50 -1.72 -8.26
CA PRO A 129 -1.10 -2.05 -7.96
C PRO A 129 -0.12 -0.87 -8.10
N TYR A 130 -0.50 0.21 -8.81
CA TYR A 130 0.42 1.29 -9.13
C TYR A 130 -0.11 2.65 -8.70
N VAL A 131 0.77 3.42 -8.04
CA VAL A 131 0.56 4.83 -7.70
C VAL A 131 1.61 5.66 -8.43
N ARG A 132 1.17 6.50 -9.36
CA ARG A 132 2.05 7.48 -10.02
C ARG A 132 2.23 8.70 -9.14
N ILE A 133 3.48 9.05 -8.87
CA ILE A 133 3.90 10.19 -8.06
C ILE A 133 3.98 11.48 -8.89
N GLY A 134 4.14 12.62 -8.22
CA GLY A 134 4.47 13.89 -8.83
C GLY A 134 5.90 13.92 -9.39
N SER A 135 6.23 15.01 -10.09
CA SER A 135 7.57 15.20 -10.66
C SER A 135 8.35 16.21 -9.84
N HIS A 136 9.57 15.84 -9.44
CA HIS A 136 10.55 16.78 -8.94
C HIS A 136 11.02 17.72 -10.05
N GLN A 137 11.16 19.00 -9.71
CA GLN A 137 11.67 20.02 -10.63
C GLN A 137 13.16 20.24 -10.35
N TYR A 138 13.95 20.28 -11.42
CA TYR A 138 15.37 20.61 -11.35
C TYR A 138 15.57 22.11 -11.10
N ASP A 139 16.48 22.45 -10.19
CA ASP A 139 16.86 23.82 -9.85
C ASP A 139 18.31 24.09 -10.25
N GLU A 140 18.50 24.85 -11.33
CA GLU A 140 19.83 25.22 -11.84
C GLU A 140 20.68 26.00 -10.83
N LYS A 141 20.06 26.63 -9.81
CA LYS A 141 20.76 27.47 -8.83
C LYS A 141 21.31 26.69 -7.64
N ARG A 142 21.03 25.40 -7.54
CA ARG A 142 21.41 24.55 -6.41
C ARG A 142 22.43 23.48 -6.82
N PRO A 143 23.35 23.08 -5.92
CA PRO A 143 24.24 21.96 -6.19
C PRO A 143 23.46 20.71 -6.57
N LEU A 144 23.88 20.03 -7.64
CA LEU A 144 23.22 18.82 -8.13
C LEU A 144 23.21 17.69 -7.09
N SER A 145 24.28 17.57 -6.29
CA SER A 145 24.40 16.59 -5.20
C SER A 145 23.25 16.68 -4.21
N ASP A 146 22.94 17.89 -3.77
CA ASP A 146 21.94 18.15 -2.73
C ASP A 146 20.54 17.86 -3.26
N GLN A 147 20.30 18.15 -4.55
CA GLN A 147 19.04 17.85 -5.22
C GLN A 147 18.83 16.34 -5.37
N ILE A 148 19.86 15.60 -5.81
CA ILE A 148 19.79 14.13 -5.92
C ILE A 148 19.54 13.49 -4.55
N GLN A 149 20.24 13.96 -3.51
CA GLN A 149 20.03 13.46 -2.15
C GLN A 149 18.59 13.69 -1.69
N ARG A 150 18.07 14.91 -1.86
CA ARG A 150 16.69 15.24 -1.50
C ARG A 150 15.68 14.37 -2.25
N PHE A 151 15.83 14.21 -3.58
CA PHE A 151 14.89 13.39 -4.36
C PHE A 151 14.95 11.92 -3.95
N THR A 152 16.12 11.43 -3.54
CA THR A 152 16.28 10.08 -3.01
C THR A 152 15.55 9.92 -1.66
N GLU A 153 15.66 10.90 -0.76
CA GLU A 153 14.97 10.91 0.53
C GLU A 153 13.44 10.97 0.35
N ASP A 154 12.97 11.85 -0.53
CA ASP A 154 11.57 11.97 -0.94
C ASP A 154 11.01 10.64 -1.46
N LEU A 155 11.71 9.99 -2.40
CA LEU A 155 11.32 8.69 -2.95
C LEU A 155 11.32 7.57 -1.91
N ARG A 156 12.29 7.55 -0.99
CA ARG A 156 12.30 6.60 0.13
C ARG A 156 11.09 6.80 1.04
N GLY A 157 10.74 8.05 1.34
CA GLY A 157 9.55 8.36 2.14
C GLY A 157 8.27 7.86 1.47
N LEU A 158 8.10 8.13 0.18
CA LEU A 158 6.94 7.68 -0.60
C LEU A 158 6.87 6.14 -0.66
N ALA A 159 8.00 5.47 -0.87
CA ALA A 159 8.08 4.01 -0.88
C ALA A 159 7.71 3.41 0.47
N ALA A 160 8.22 3.97 1.58
CA ALA A 160 7.88 3.53 2.93
C ALA A 160 6.38 3.73 3.23
N ALA A 161 5.76 4.81 2.75
CA ALA A 161 4.32 5.02 2.91
C ALA A 161 3.51 3.96 2.13
N ALA A 162 3.96 3.56 0.94
CA ALA A 162 3.34 2.49 0.17
C ALA A 162 3.56 1.10 0.79
N GLU A 163 4.74 0.83 1.37
CA GLU A 163 5.07 -0.46 2.00
C GLU A 163 4.29 -0.71 3.30
N LYS A 164 4.07 0.34 4.10
CA LYS A 164 3.22 0.28 5.30
C LYS A 164 1.76 -0.09 5.01
N THR A 165 1.39 -0.19 3.74
CA THR A 165 0.06 -0.61 3.33
C THR A 165 -0.03 -2.14 3.32
N PRO A 166 -0.75 -2.76 4.27
CA PRO A 166 -0.83 -4.21 4.31
C PRO A 166 -1.65 -4.73 3.12
N GLY A 167 -1.14 -5.79 2.49
CA GLY A 167 -1.81 -6.40 1.33
C GLY A 167 -3.20 -6.97 1.68
N PRO A 168 -4.10 -7.17 0.70
CA PRO A 168 -5.45 -7.66 0.94
C PRO A 168 -5.52 -8.96 1.75
N LEU A 169 -4.57 -9.88 1.52
CA LEU A 169 -4.49 -11.13 2.27
C LEU A 169 -4.09 -10.91 3.74
N ALA A 170 -3.18 -9.98 4.02
CA ALA A 170 -2.77 -9.63 5.38
C ALA A 170 -3.93 -8.99 6.14
N VAL A 171 -4.69 -8.10 5.49
CA VAL A 171 -5.91 -7.51 6.06
C VAL A 171 -6.95 -8.58 6.37
N ALA A 172 -7.18 -9.51 5.43
CA ALA A 172 -8.13 -10.61 5.62
C ALA A 172 -7.69 -11.56 6.75
N ALA A 173 -6.42 -11.98 6.75
CA ALA A 173 -5.85 -12.82 7.80
C ALA A 173 -5.92 -12.13 9.16
N ASP A 174 -5.65 -10.83 9.22
CA ASP A 174 -5.77 -10.05 10.44
C ASP A 174 -7.21 -10.04 10.98
N ALA A 175 -8.18 -9.73 10.12
CA ALA A 175 -9.58 -9.65 10.51
C ALA A 175 -10.18 -11.00 10.92
N VAL A 176 -9.81 -12.09 10.23
CA VAL A 176 -10.45 -13.42 10.41
C VAL A 176 -9.74 -14.27 11.46
N VAL A 177 -8.42 -14.12 11.62
CA VAL A 177 -7.62 -15.02 12.47
C VAL A 177 -6.99 -14.28 13.63
N VAL A 178 -6.22 -13.23 13.33
CA VAL A 178 -5.37 -12.57 14.33
C VAL A 178 -6.20 -11.76 15.33
N ARG A 179 -7.17 -10.96 14.87
CA ARG A 179 -8.01 -10.15 15.75
C ARG A 179 -8.89 -10.99 16.69
N PRO A 180 -9.57 -12.07 16.25
CA PRO A 180 -10.26 -12.97 17.17
C PRO A 180 -9.32 -13.60 18.21
N LEU A 181 -8.10 -13.95 17.82
CA LEU A 181 -7.10 -14.50 18.75
C LEU A 181 -6.66 -13.46 19.79
N CYS A 182 -6.40 -12.21 19.37
CA CYS A 182 -6.05 -11.11 20.28
C CYS A 182 -7.21 -10.71 21.19
N LEU A 183 -8.45 -10.81 20.71
CA LEU A 183 -9.64 -10.62 21.54
C LEU A 183 -9.72 -11.69 22.63
N ALA A 184 -9.50 -12.96 22.25
CA ALA A 184 -9.45 -14.07 23.20
C ALA A 184 -8.33 -13.88 24.24
N SER A 185 -7.14 -13.45 23.82
CA SER A 185 -6.04 -13.18 24.76
C SER A 185 -6.36 -12.02 25.71
N THR A 186 -7.05 -10.98 25.24
CA THR A 186 -7.54 -9.87 26.08
C THR A 186 -8.55 -10.34 27.13
N ILE A 187 -9.48 -11.23 26.75
CA ILE A 187 -10.45 -11.83 27.68
C ILE A 187 -9.72 -12.67 28.74
N VAL A 188 -8.83 -13.56 28.31
CA VAL A 188 -8.08 -14.44 29.22
C VAL A 188 -7.17 -13.63 30.15
N GLY A 189 -6.45 -12.65 29.62
CA GLY A 189 -5.57 -11.77 30.39
C GLY A 189 -6.36 -10.93 31.40
N SER A 190 -7.55 -10.45 31.04
CA SER A 190 -8.45 -9.77 31.99
C SER A 190 -8.93 -10.68 33.11
N ALA A 191 -9.30 -11.94 32.80
CA ALA A 191 -9.68 -12.91 33.82
C ALA A 191 -8.52 -13.24 34.76
N LEU A 192 -7.32 -13.46 34.22
CA LEU A 192 -6.11 -13.69 35.00
C LEU A 192 -5.76 -12.49 35.88
N PHE A 193 -5.93 -11.27 35.37
CA PHE A 193 -5.70 -10.06 36.15
C PHE A 193 -6.63 -9.96 37.36
N VAL A 194 -7.92 -10.28 37.21
CA VAL A 194 -8.89 -10.30 38.33
C VAL A 194 -8.48 -11.32 39.39
N VAL A 195 -8.05 -12.52 38.97
CA VAL A 195 -7.57 -13.57 39.89
C VAL A 195 -6.27 -13.15 40.60
N ALA A 196 -5.34 -12.51 39.87
CA ALA A 196 -4.06 -12.05 40.39
C ALA A 196 -4.18 -10.76 41.24
N LEU A 197 -5.32 -10.06 41.19
CA LEU A 197 -5.51 -8.75 41.80
C LEU A 197 -5.17 -8.70 43.30
N PRO A 198 -5.54 -9.69 44.15
CA PRO A 198 -5.20 -9.66 45.57
C PRO A 198 -3.69 -9.69 45.81
N VAL A 199 -2.97 -10.50 45.03
CA VAL A 199 -1.50 -10.61 45.12
C VAL A 199 -0.84 -9.36 44.57
N ALA A 200 -1.28 -8.87 43.42
CA ALA A 200 -0.77 -7.65 42.79
C ALA A 200 -1.01 -6.40 43.66
N ALA A 201 -2.13 -6.36 44.40
CA ALA A 201 -2.42 -5.30 45.36
C ALA A 201 -1.48 -5.38 46.56
N ALA A 202 -1.28 -6.58 47.13
CA ALA A 202 -0.37 -6.80 48.25
C ALA A 202 1.09 -6.45 47.90
N SER A 203 1.53 -6.76 46.68
CA SER A 203 2.87 -6.42 46.17
C SER A 203 3.01 -5.00 45.62
N LYS A 204 1.94 -4.19 45.60
CA LYS A 204 1.87 -2.86 44.96
C LYS A 204 2.22 -2.86 43.46
N SER A 205 2.00 -3.98 42.77
CA SER A 205 2.31 -4.15 41.33
C SER A 205 1.08 -4.11 40.41
N VAL A 206 -0.07 -3.60 40.87
CA VAL A 206 -1.33 -3.59 40.10
C VAL A 206 -1.16 -2.97 38.70
N LYS A 207 -0.51 -1.81 38.60
CA LYS A 207 -0.33 -1.09 37.33
C LYS A 207 0.48 -1.89 36.29
N PRO A 208 1.71 -2.37 36.58
CA PRO A 208 2.46 -3.18 35.62
C PRO A 208 1.77 -4.52 35.30
N THR A 209 1.06 -5.13 36.25
CA THR A 209 0.29 -6.36 36.00
C THR A 209 -0.91 -6.11 35.07
N ALA A 210 -1.64 -5.00 35.25
CA ALA A 210 -2.72 -4.60 34.36
C ALA A 210 -2.20 -4.24 32.96
N GLU A 211 -1.05 -3.56 32.90
CA GLU A 211 -0.42 -3.18 31.63
C GLU A 211 -0.07 -4.42 30.80
N ALA A 212 0.55 -5.41 31.43
CA ALA A 212 0.99 -6.65 30.78
C ALA A 212 -0.18 -7.57 30.39
N LEU A 213 -1.15 -7.77 31.28
CA LEU A 213 -2.22 -8.75 31.08
C LEU A 213 -3.44 -8.19 30.34
N VAL A 214 -3.65 -6.87 30.35
CA VAL A 214 -4.87 -6.25 29.81
C VAL A 214 -4.54 -5.19 28.77
N ALA A 215 -3.75 -4.17 29.13
CA ALA A 215 -3.58 -3.00 28.28
C ALA A 215 -2.86 -3.33 26.95
N LYS A 216 -1.76 -4.08 27.00
CA LYS A 216 -1.01 -4.50 25.81
C LYS A 216 -1.85 -5.38 24.86
N PRO A 217 -2.49 -6.48 25.33
CA PRO A 217 -3.40 -7.27 24.49
C PRO A 217 -4.55 -6.46 23.89
N ALA A 218 -5.15 -5.57 24.68
CA ALA A 218 -6.25 -4.72 24.21
C ALA A 218 -5.77 -3.71 23.15
N ALA A 219 -4.59 -3.12 23.32
CA ALA A 219 -4.01 -2.22 22.33
C ALA A 219 -3.75 -2.94 20.99
N ALA A 220 -3.19 -4.15 21.05
CA ALA A 220 -2.96 -4.99 19.87
C ALA A 220 -4.26 -5.40 19.14
N THR A 221 -5.37 -5.49 19.88
CA THR A 221 -6.70 -5.84 19.34
C THR A 221 -7.42 -4.63 18.74
N PHE A 222 -7.43 -3.49 19.44
CA PHE A 222 -8.33 -2.38 19.14
C PHE A 222 -7.67 -1.12 18.58
N LYS A 223 -6.37 -0.89 18.84
CA LYS A 223 -5.68 0.34 18.42
C LYS A 223 -4.76 0.14 17.22
N ARG A 224 -4.37 -1.11 16.94
CA ARG A 224 -3.50 -1.45 15.81
C ARG A 224 -4.23 -1.31 14.46
N PRO A 225 -3.58 -0.77 13.41
CA PRO A 225 -4.12 -0.77 12.05
C PRO A 225 -4.42 -2.19 11.55
N LEU A 226 -5.44 -2.32 10.70
CA LEU A 226 -5.79 -3.61 10.09
C LEU A 226 -4.67 -4.10 9.17
N GLY A 227 -4.23 -5.35 9.36
CA GLY A 227 -3.22 -6.00 8.50
C GLY A 227 -1.76 -5.72 8.86
N ASP A 228 -1.49 -4.83 9.82
CA ASP A 228 -0.13 -4.51 10.29
C ASP A 228 0.34 -5.53 11.34
N LEU A 229 0.83 -6.69 10.89
CA LEU A 229 1.23 -7.78 11.80
C LEU A 229 2.55 -7.53 12.54
N ASP A 230 3.40 -6.64 12.02
CA ASP A 230 4.71 -6.35 12.60
C ASP A 230 4.59 -5.58 13.92
N ALA A 231 3.55 -4.77 14.07
CA ALA A 231 3.21 -4.10 15.33
C ALA A 231 2.85 -5.06 16.49
N MET A 232 2.83 -6.38 16.27
CA MET A 232 2.70 -7.39 17.34
C MET A 232 4.05 -7.86 17.91
N ALA A 233 5.15 -7.56 17.24
CA ALA A 233 6.50 -8.00 17.63
C ALA A 233 7.23 -7.03 18.57
N GLU A 234 6.68 -5.85 18.83
CA GLU A 234 7.17 -4.83 19.79
C GLU A 234 6.40 -4.85 21.14
#